data_AF-A0A0M2GFQ0-F1
#
_entry.id   AF-A0A0M2GFQ0-F1
#
_cell.length_a   1.000
_cell.length_b   1.000
_cell.length_c   1.000
_cell.angle_alpha   90.00
_cell.angle_beta   90.00
_cell.angle_gamma   90.00
#
_symmetry.space_group_name_H-M   'P 1'
#
loop_
_entity.id
_entity.type
_entity.pdbx_description
1 polymer ?
#
loop_
_entity_poly.entity_id
_entity_poly.type
_entity_poly.pdbx_seq_one_letter_code
_entity_poly.pdbx_strand_id
1 'polypeptide(L)'
;MREPINRDTRLALDLALTIRHDGNGGVADDLTDPADLTAWVRAHPEALPDTAPDRADDHREGLPAGTAPQPADGGAAGFTADAAQLTAVRELRAAVRALFARAVRPGEPSAADAARLMPLPEAVRHLNEMAARTPSVPVLDWPEGAAPVLRHQPVGPGDDLTAALAHAVIAFLASPDRDRLRACHAPRCVRYFLKDHPRQEWCKPSCGNRARVARHHQRHKAPA
;
A
#
# COMPACT_ATOMS: atom_id res chain seq x y z
N MET A 1 0.32 -22.14 -11.67
CA MET A 1 0.35 -21.67 -10.28
C MET A 1 0.91 -20.26 -10.36
N ARG A 2 0.18 -19.22 -9.96
CA ARG A 2 0.65 -17.83 -10.10
C ARG A 2 1.48 -17.44 -8.89
N GLU A 3 2.54 -16.70 -9.12
CA GLU A 3 3.38 -16.12 -8.08
C GLU A 3 2.50 -15.31 -7.10
N PRO A 4 2.66 -15.48 -5.78
CA PRO A 4 2.03 -14.58 -4.82
C PRO A 4 2.43 -13.13 -5.11
N ILE A 5 1.50 -12.18 -4.94
CA ILE A 5 1.81 -10.75 -5.08
C ILE A 5 2.94 -10.37 -4.13
N ASN A 6 3.91 -9.59 -4.62
CA ASN A 6 5.05 -9.17 -3.80
C ASN A 6 4.58 -8.25 -2.65
N ARG A 7 5.45 -8.07 -1.65
CA ARG A 7 5.21 -7.20 -0.48
C ARG A 7 4.75 -5.79 -0.86
N ASP A 8 5.50 -5.14 -1.75
CA ASP A 8 5.27 -3.73 -2.11
C ASP A 8 3.90 -3.54 -2.79
N THR A 9 3.51 -4.51 -3.61
CA THR A 9 2.20 -4.58 -4.25
C THR A 9 1.08 -4.69 -3.23
N ARG A 10 1.24 -5.54 -2.21
CA ARG A 10 0.26 -5.67 -1.12
C ARG A 10 0.12 -4.35 -0.37
N LEU A 11 1.24 -3.77 0.08
CA LEU A 11 1.25 -2.50 0.81
C LEU A 11 0.59 -1.35 0.03
N ALA A 12 0.94 -1.20 -1.25
CA ALA A 12 0.37 -0.15 -2.09
C ALA A 12 -1.16 -0.29 -2.26
N LEU A 13 -1.66 -1.52 -2.43
CA LEU A 13 -3.09 -1.78 -2.51
C LEU A 13 -3.77 -1.58 -1.17
N ASP A 14 -3.24 -2.14 -0.08
CA ASP A 14 -3.84 -2.08 1.24
C ASP A 14 -3.93 -0.64 1.76
N LEU A 15 -2.92 0.19 1.49
CA LEU A 15 -2.99 1.63 1.75
C LEU A 15 -4.15 2.29 0.99
N ALA A 16 -4.32 2.01 -0.30
CA ALA A 16 -5.42 2.55 -1.09
C ALA A 16 -6.81 2.02 -0.65
N LEU A 17 -6.85 0.83 -0.04
CA LEU A 17 -8.05 0.12 0.41
C LEU A 17 -8.56 0.54 1.80
N THR A 18 -7.81 1.36 2.53
CA THR A 18 -8.30 2.08 3.73
C THR A 18 -9.38 3.11 3.38
N ILE A 19 -9.63 3.35 2.09
CA ILE A 19 -10.82 4.04 1.59
C ILE A 19 -11.84 3.00 1.12
N ARG A 20 -13.01 2.99 1.73
CA ARG A 20 -14.09 2.02 1.48
C ARG A 20 -15.43 2.71 1.31
N HIS A 21 -16.42 1.97 0.79
CA HIS A 21 -17.78 2.47 0.69
C HIS A 21 -18.45 2.40 2.08
N ASP A 22 -19.17 3.45 2.47
CA ASP A 22 -19.79 3.57 3.81
C ASP A 22 -21.10 2.79 3.98
N GLY A 23 -21.77 2.46 2.87
CA GLY A 23 -23.06 1.77 2.82
C GLY A 23 -24.22 2.66 2.35
N ASN A 24 -24.06 3.97 2.47
CA ASN A 24 -25.05 5.02 2.23
C ASN A 24 -24.79 5.82 0.94
N GLY A 25 -23.79 5.43 0.15
CA GLY A 25 -23.46 6.08 -1.11
C GLY A 25 -22.25 7.02 -1.01
N GLY A 26 -21.66 7.14 0.18
CA GLY A 26 -20.44 7.87 0.43
C GLY A 26 -19.23 6.95 0.62
N VAL A 27 -18.20 7.55 1.19
CA VAL A 27 -16.90 6.94 1.41
C VAL A 27 -16.57 7.02 2.90
N ALA A 28 -16.12 5.91 3.47
CA ALA A 28 -15.54 5.85 4.80
C ALA A 28 -14.02 5.72 4.69
N ASP A 29 -13.34 6.40 5.62
CA ASP A 29 -11.90 6.39 5.80
C ASP A 29 -11.58 5.53 7.03
N ASP A 30 -10.80 4.47 6.86
CA ASP A 30 -10.39 3.59 7.96
C ASP A 30 -9.20 4.15 8.76
N LEU A 31 -8.65 5.32 8.39
CA LEU A 31 -7.57 6.02 9.10
C LEU A 31 -8.10 7.34 9.67
N THR A 32 -9.01 7.27 10.65
CA THR A 32 -9.69 8.45 11.19
C THR A 32 -8.85 9.16 12.25
N ASP A 33 -8.14 8.39 13.07
CA ASP A 33 -7.28 8.88 14.14
C ASP A 33 -5.94 8.09 14.21
N PRO A 34 -4.98 8.49 15.08
CA PRO A 34 -3.70 7.79 15.18
C PRO A 34 -3.80 6.35 15.71
N ALA A 35 -4.84 6.00 16.47
CA ALA A 35 -5.03 4.63 16.94
C ALA A 35 -5.41 3.70 15.78
N ASP A 36 -6.21 4.17 14.83
CA ASP A 36 -6.52 3.45 13.59
C ASP A 36 -5.25 3.18 12.76
N LEU A 37 -4.39 4.20 12.59
CA LEU A 37 -3.12 4.01 11.87
C LEU A 37 -2.21 3.03 12.62
N THR A 38 -2.16 3.11 13.94
CA THR A 38 -1.40 2.16 14.77
C THR A 38 -1.88 0.73 14.55
N ALA A 39 -3.20 0.50 14.57
CA ALA A 39 -3.78 -0.82 14.33
C ALA A 39 -3.49 -1.31 12.90
N TRP A 40 -3.56 -0.41 11.91
CA TRP A 40 -3.23 -0.73 10.53
C TRP A 40 -1.77 -1.16 10.37
N VAL A 41 -0.81 -0.42 10.94
CA VAL A 41 0.62 -0.78 10.86
C VAL A 41 0.91 -2.11 11.58
N ARG A 42 0.29 -2.34 12.74
CA ARG A 42 0.43 -3.63 13.47
C ARG A 42 -0.11 -4.82 12.67
N ALA A 43 -1.14 -4.60 11.85
CA ALA A 43 -1.68 -5.62 10.95
C ALA A 43 -0.85 -5.82 9.67
N HIS A 44 0.05 -4.89 9.35
CA HIS A 44 0.96 -4.94 8.20
C HIS A 44 2.40 -4.78 8.69
N PRO A 45 2.95 -5.76 9.44
CA PRO A 45 4.29 -5.65 10.01
C PRO A 45 5.36 -5.40 8.96
N GLU A 46 5.11 -5.84 7.72
CA GLU A 46 5.96 -5.58 6.59
C GLU A 46 5.99 -4.10 6.17
N ALA A 47 5.14 -3.20 6.67
CA ALA A 47 5.19 -1.78 6.34
C ALA A 47 6.41 -1.07 6.96
N LEU A 48 6.95 -1.63 8.04
CA LEU A 48 8.16 -1.14 8.68
C LEU A 48 9.37 -1.99 8.23
N PRO A 49 10.55 -1.39 8.05
CA PRO A 49 11.76 -2.17 7.81
C PRO A 49 12.00 -3.10 9.01
N ASP A 50 12.47 -4.31 8.76
CA ASP A 50 13.02 -5.14 9.83
C ASP A 50 14.17 -4.36 10.44
N THR A 51 14.06 -4.04 11.74
CA THR A 51 15.18 -3.56 12.54
C THR A 51 16.14 -4.72 12.80
N ALA A 52 16.69 -5.31 11.73
CA ALA A 52 17.85 -6.15 11.88
C ALA A 52 18.96 -5.25 12.41
N PRO A 53 19.54 -5.53 13.59
CA PRO A 53 20.67 -4.75 14.05
C PRO A 53 21.74 -4.85 12.98
N ASP A 54 22.21 -3.69 12.55
CA ASP A 54 23.38 -3.54 11.71
C ASP A 54 24.49 -4.38 12.34
N ARG A 55 24.78 -5.55 11.75
CA ARG A 55 25.99 -6.29 12.08
C ARG A 55 27.13 -5.53 11.42
N ALA A 56 27.44 -4.36 11.97
CA ALA A 56 28.72 -3.73 11.78
C ALA A 56 29.77 -4.79 12.11
N ASP A 57 30.68 -5.04 11.16
CA ASP A 57 31.82 -5.93 11.29
C ASP A 57 32.52 -5.71 12.64
N ASP A 58 32.28 -6.59 13.61
CA ASP A 58 33.03 -6.61 14.85
C ASP A 58 34.21 -7.59 14.72
N HIS A 59 35.18 -7.19 13.90
CA HIS A 59 36.54 -7.69 14.01
C HIS A 59 37.30 -6.86 15.05
N ARG A 60 36.98 -7.04 16.35
CA ARG A 60 37.87 -6.59 17.42
C ARG A 60 37.87 -7.55 18.62
N GLU A 61 39.00 -8.25 18.78
CA GLU A 61 39.27 -9.16 19.89
C GLU A 61 39.27 -8.45 21.26
N GLY A 62 38.52 -9.03 22.21
CA GLY A 62 38.86 -9.12 23.63
C GLY A 62 38.45 -7.99 24.58
N LEU A 63 37.35 -8.18 25.34
CA LEU A 63 37.16 -7.80 26.76
C LEU A 63 35.82 -8.40 27.30
N PRO A 64 35.64 -8.60 28.63
CA PRO A 64 34.70 -9.58 29.16
C PRO A 64 33.24 -9.12 29.22
N ALA A 65 32.36 -10.12 29.29
CA ALA A 65 30.90 -10.06 29.31
C ALA A 65 30.33 -8.93 30.18
N GLY A 66 29.99 -7.82 29.52
CA GLY A 66 29.03 -6.83 30.00
C GLY A 66 27.64 -7.20 29.50
N THR A 67 26.65 -7.06 30.38
CA THR A 67 25.21 -7.29 30.19
C THR A 67 24.75 -7.22 28.73
N ALA A 68 24.19 -8.34 28.23
CA ALA A 68 23.57 -8.40 26.92
C ALA A 68 22.60 -7.22 26.73
N PRO A 69 22.67 -6.46 25.63
CA PRO A 69 21.64 -5.49 25.32
C PRO A 69 20.33 -6.27 25.17
N GLN A 70 19.31 -5.91 25.97
CA GLN A 70 17.95 -6.37 25.73
C GLN A 70 17.59 -6.05 24.28
N PRO A 71 16.94 -6.96 23.53
CA PRO A 71 16.43 -6.61 22.21
C PRO A 71 15.46 -5.44 22.36
N ALA A 72 15.71 -4.35 21.65
CA ALA A 72 14.69 -3.33 21.46
C ALA A 72 13.54 -4.01 20.71
N ASP A 73 12.45 -4.30 21.42
CA ASP A 73 11.18 -4.72 20.86
C ASP A 73 10.60 -3.52 20.10
N GLY A 74 11.19 -3.21 18.94
CA GLY A 74 10.93 -2.01 18.15
C GLY A 74 10.44 -2.34 16.75
N GLY A 75 9.77 -3.48 16.57
CA GLY A 75 9.06 -3.80 15.33
C GLY A 75 7.66 -3.18 15.29
N ALA A 76 6.86 -3.55 14.28
CA ALA A 76 5.49 -3.08 14.13
C ALA A 76 4.60 -3.28 15.36
N ALA A 77 4.89 -4.28 16.20
CA ALA A 77 4.19 -4.50 17.48
C ALA A 77 4.33 -3.32 18.47
N GLY A 78 5.49 -2.66 18.50
CA GLY A 78 5.77 -1.49 19.35
C GLY A 78 5.34 -0.16 18.73
N PHE A 79 5.01 -0.14 17.44
CA PHE A 79 4.63 1.09 16.73
C PHE A 79 3.40 1.74 17.38
N THR A 80 3.45 3.06 17.52
CA THR A 80 2.34 3.92 17.92
C THR A 80 2.38 5.18 17.06
N ALA A 81 1.32 5.43 16.30
CA ALA A 81 1.24 6.59 15.44
C ALA A 81 0.91 7.87 16.22
N ASP A 82 1.45 8.99 15.74
CA ASP A 82 1.02 10.33 16.12
C ASP A 82 0.16 10.99 15.02
N ALA A 83 -0.32 12.21 15.30
CA ALA A 83 -1.15 12.98 14.37
C ALA A 83 -0.40 13.43 13.10
N ALA A 84 0.91 13.65 13.18
CA ALA A 84 1.72 14.07 12.05
C ALA A 84 1.93 12.90 11.07
N GLN A 85 2.22 11.71 11.59
CA GLN A 85 2.29 10.46 10.82
C GLN A 85 0.94 10.13 10.17
N LEU A 86 -0.17 10.28 10.90
CA LEU A 86 -1.50 10.12 10.32
C LEU A 86 -1.75 11.06 9.14
N THR A 87 -1.40 12.34 9.30
CA THR A 87 -1.55 13.35 8.24
C THR A 87 -0.72 12.96 7.02
N ALA A 88 0.56 12.64 7.22
CA ALA A 88 1.47 12.25 6.15
C ALA A 88 1.01 10.99 5.39
N VAL A 89 0.51 9.96 6.09
CA VAL A 89 -0.01 8.74 5.46
C VAL A 89 -1.30 9.01 4.67
N ARG A 90 -2.17 9.90 5.16
CA ARG A 90 -3.40 10.29 4.43
C ARG A 90 -3.09 11.10 3.17
N GLU A 91 -2.10 11.99 3.23
CA GLU A 91 -1.58 12.72 2.08
C GLU A 91 -0.94 11.77 1.05
N LEU A 92 -0.10 10.83 1.51
CA LEU A 92 0.48 9.79 0.66
C LEU A 92 -0.64 9.02 -0.05
N ARG A 93 -1.62 8.53 0.70
CA ARG A 93 -2.76 7.78 0.14
C ARG A 93 -3.53 8.59 -0.90
N ALA A 94 -3.71 9.90 -0.72
CA ALA A 94 -4.34 10.75 -1.72
C ALA A 94 -3.53 10.78 -3.04
N ALA A 95 -2.20 10.90 -2.94
CA ALA A 95 -1.31 10.79 -4.09
C ALA A 95 -1.38 9.40 -4.74
N VAL A 96 -1.34 8.31 -3.95
CA VAL A 96 -1.47 6.92 -4.44
C VAL A 96 -2.76 6.74 -5.24
N ARG A 97 -3.90 7.19 -4.69
CA ARG A 97 -5.20 7.03 -5.36
C ARG A 97 -5.27 7.83 -6.66
N ALA A 98 -4.66 9.02 -6.74
CA ALA A 98 -4.52 9.78 -7.98
C ALA A 98 -3.65 9.05 -9.03
N LEU A 99 -2.54 8.44 -8.59
CA LEU A 99 -1.67 7.65 -9.46
C LEU A 99 -2.35 6.37 -9.93
N PHE A 100 -3.16 5.72 -9.09
CA PHE A 100 -3.95 4.56 -9.46
C PHE A 100 -5.04 4.92 -10.47
N ALA A 101 -5.75 6.02 -10.25
CA ALA A 101 -6.71 6.57 -11.21
C ALA A 101 -6.06 6.85 -12.57
N ARG A 102 -4.81 7.32 -12.60
CA ARG A 102 -4.04 7.48 -13.84
C ARG A 102 -3.66 6.12 -14.45
N ALA A 103 -3.21 5.17 -13.64
CA ALA A 103 -2.71 3.88 -14.09
C ALA A 103 -3.79 2.97 -14.70
N VAL A 104 -5.06 3.13 -14.30
CA VAL A 104 -6.16 2.32 -14.84
C VAL A 104 -6.69 2.82 -16.20
N ARG A 105 -6.19 3.95 -16.72
CA ARG A 105 -6.62 4.47 -18.04
C ARG A 105 -6.29 3.48 -19.17
N PRO A 106 -7.15 3.34 -20.19
CA PRO A 106 -8.34 4.14 -20.49
C PRO A 106 -9.59 3.78 -19.67
N GLY A 107 -9.51 2.81 -18.75
CA GLY A 107 -10.61 2.51 -17.82
C GLY A 107 -10.94 3.69 -16.90
N GLU A 108 -12.15 3.64 -16.33
CA GLU A 108 -12.61 4.65 -15.39
C GLU A 108 -11.90 4.49 -14.03
N PRO A 109 -11.61 5.60 -13.32
CA PRO A 109 -11.10 5.54 -11.96
C PRO A 109 -12.16 5.01 -10.99
N SER A 110 -11.76 4.75 -9.75
CA SER A 110 -12.71 4.42 -8.69
C SER A 110 -13.74 5.53 -8.50
N ALA A 111 -14.98 5.17 -8.21
CA ALA A 111 -16.06 6.14 -7.97
C ALA A 111 -15.77 7.12 -6.82
N ALA A 112 -14.97 6.72 -5.82
CA ALA A 112 -14.53 7.62 -4.74
C ALA A 112 -13.61 8.74 -5.24
N ASP A 113 -12.93 8.55 -6.37
CA ASP A 113 -11.94 9.47 -6.89
C ASP A 113 -12.54 10.42 -7.95
N ALA A 114 -13.74 10.14 -8.44
CA ALA A 114 -14.35 10.87 -9.55
C ALA A 114 -14.53 12.37 -9.28
N ALA A 115 -14.69 12.79 -8.02
CA ALA A 115 -14.99 14.17 -7.66
C ALA A 115 -13.75 15.02 -7.30
N ARG A 116 -12.63 14.42 -6.89
CA ARG A 116 -11.47 15.18 -6.40
C ARG A 116 -10.19 14.34 -6.38
N LEU A 117 -9.43 14.40 -7.48
CA LEU A 117 -8.09 13.82 -7.55
C LEU A 117 -7.03 14.90 -7.42
N MET A 118 -5.96 14.58 -6.72
CA MET A 118 -4.72 15.33 -6.79
C MET A 118 -4.23 15.36 -8.26
N PRO A 119 -3.85 16.52 -8.81
CA PRO A 119 -3.28 16.59 -10.15
C PRO A 119 -2.08 15.67 -10.31
N LEU A 120 -1.94 15.03 -11.48
CA LEU A 120 -0.88 14.03 -11.70
C LEU A 120 0.54 14.54 -11.38
N PRO A 121 0.97 15.74 -11.84
CA PRO A 121 2.31 16.24 -11.51
C PRO A 121 2.51 16.43 -10.00
N GLU A 122 1.47 16.86 -9.31
CA GLU A 122 1.49 17.03 -7.85
C GLU A 122 1.57 15.67 -7.13
N ALA A 123 0.80 14.68 -7.57
CA ALA A 123 0.85 13.33 -7.01
C ALA A 123 2.21 12.64 -7.17
N VAL A 124 2.83 12.80 -8.35
CA VAL A 124 4.21 12.31 -8.58
C VAL A 124 5.20 13.02 -7.67
N ARG A 125 5.09 14.36 -7.54
CA ARG A 125 5.98 15.15 -6.69
C ARG A 125 5.86 14.74 -5.22
N HIS A 126 4.65 14.68 -4.65
CA HIS A 126 4.44 14.26 -3.26
C HIS A 126 4.96 12.85 -2.98
N LEU A 127 4.70 11.91 -3.89
CA LEU A 127 5.21 10.53 -3.75
C LEU A 127 6.74 10.50 -3.68
N ASN A 128 7.41 11.22 -4.58
CA ASN A 128 8.87 11.28 -4.61
C ASN A 128 9.46 12.01 -3.40
N GLU A 129 8.84 13.10 -2.95
CA GLU A 129 9.27 13.84 -1.75
C GLU A 129 9.14 12.99 -0.48
N MET A 130 8.06 12.22 -0.36
CA MET A 130 7.86 11.30 0.77
C MET A 130 8.86 10.15 0.76
N ALA A 131 9.14 9.56 -0.40
CA ALA A 131 10.20 8.55 -0.55
C ALA A 131 11.58 9.11 -0.17
N ALA A 132 11.88 10.35 -0.58
CA ALA A 132 13.18 10.99 -0.34
C ALA A 132 13.47 11.27 1.15
N ARG A 133 12.49 11.18 2.05
CA ARG A 133 12.70 11.33 3.51
C ARG A 133 13.62 10.24 4.08
N THR A 134 13.66 9.09 3.43
CA THR A 134 14.59 8.01 3.76
C THR A 134 15.33 7.58 2.50
N PRO A 135 16.53 8.12 2.24
CA PRO A 135 17.34 7.66 1.13
C PRO A 135 17.55 6.14 1.21
N SER A 136 17.42 5.45 0.09
CA SER A 136 17.67 4.01 0.01
C SER A 136 18.63 3.70 -1.13
N VAL A 137 19.42 2.65 -0.95
CA VAL A 137 20.34 2.13 -1.96
C VAL A 137 19.77 0.84 -2.56
N PRO A 138 19.92 0.62 -3.88
CA PRO A 138 19.58 -0.65 -4.48
C PRO A 138 20.56 -1.73 -4.02
N VAL A 139 20.02 -2.86 -3.56
CA VAL A 139 20.77 -4.03 -3.14
C VAL A 139 20.29 -5.21 -3.95
N LEU A 140 21.23 -5.91 -4.60
CA LEU A 140 20.96 -7.17 -5.27
C LEU A 140 21.02 -8.30 -4.23
N ASP A 141 19.88 -8.91 -3.96
CA ASP A 141 19.80 -10.14 -3.18
C ASP A 141 19.73 -11.33 -4.14
N TRP A 142 20.62 -12.30 -3.97
CA TRP A 142 20.70 -13.48 -4.82
C TRP A 142 20.76 -14.75 -3.96
N PRO A 143 19.59 -15.21 -3.46
CA PRO A 143 19.53 -16.42 -2.67
C PRO A 143 19.82 -17.66 -3.53
N GLU A 144 20.47 -18.65 -2.93
CA GLU A 144 20.76 -19.93 -3.56
C GLU A 144 19.46 -20.61 -4.02
N GLY A 145 19.40 -21.06 -5.27
CA GLY A 145 18.23 -21.74 -5.84
C GLY A 145 17.04 -20.85 -6.18
N ALA A 146 17.17 -19.51 -6.14
CA ALA A 146 16.11 -18.58 -6.54
C ALA A 146 16.61 -17.52 -7.54
N ALA A 147 15.66 -16.82 -8.17
CA ALA A 147 15.98 -15.69 -9.05
C ALA A 147 16.49 -14.48 -8.24
N PRO A 148 17.38 -13.65 -8.80
CA PRO A 148 17.84 -12.44 -8.12
C PRO A 148 16.68 -11.47 -7.89
N VAL A 149 16.69 -10.81 -6.73
CA VAL A 149 15.68 -9.84 -6.30
C VAL A 149 16.34 -8.50 -6.02
N LEU A 150 15.83 -7.43 -6.64
CA LEU A 150 16.19 -6.07 -6.28
C LEU A 150 15.45 -5.68 -4.99
N ARG A 151 16.22 -5.34 -3.95
CA ARG A 151 15.71 -4.74 -2.71
C ARG A 151 16.21 -3.30 -2.61
N HIS A 152 15.46 -2.45 -1.92
CA HIS A 152 15.92 -1.12 -1.53
C HIS A 152 16.22 -1.13 -0.05
N GLN A 153 17.47 -0.87 0.32
CA GLN A 153 17.91 -0.81 1.71
C GLN A 153 17.99 0.66 2.16
N PRO A 154 17.29 1.06 3.23
CA PRO A 154 17.43 2.39 3.82
C PRO A 154 18.88 2.71 4.20
N VAL A 155 19.29 3.96 4.04
CA VAL A 155 20.58 4.48 4.51
C VAL A 155 20.38 5.21 5.84
N GLY A 156 20.96 4.68 6.90
CA GLY A 156 20.90 5.24 8.26
C GLY A 156 19.74 4.69 9.10
N PRO A 157 19.71 5.02 10.41
CA PRO A 157 18.65 4.59 11.31
C PRO A 157 17.38 5.36 10.98
N GLY A 158 16.30 4.67 10.59
CA GLY A 158 15.04 5.35 10.33
C GLY A 158 13.89 4.42 10.01
N ASP A 159 12.92 4.39 10.92
CA ASP A 159 11.59 3.79 10.74
C ASP A 159 10.58 4.85 10.23
N ASP A 160 10.88 5.53 9.11
CA ASP A 160 9.90 6.43 8.48
C ASP A 160 8.88 5.60 7.71
N LEU A 161 7.74 5.34 8.37
CA LEU A 161 6.59 4.66 7.79
C LEU A 161 6.15 5.27 6.45
N THR A 162 6.12 6.60 6.34
CA THR A 162 5.63 7.28 5.13
C THR A 162 6.60 7.06 3.97
N ALA A 163 7.91 7.14 4.23
CA ALA A 163 8.93 6.85 3.23
C ALA A 163 8.90 5.37 2.79
N ALA A 164 8.76 4.45 3.74
CA ALA A 164 8.65 3.01 3.45
C ALA A 164 7.44 2.68 2.57
N LEU A 165 6.27 3.25 2.89
CA LEU A 165 5.06 3.10 2.07
C LEU A 165 5.22 3.76 0.70
N ALA A 166 5.87 4.94 0.61
CA ALA A 166 6.14 5.60 -0.65
C ALA A 166 7.04 4.76 -1.56
N HIS A 167 8.11 4.15 -1.03
CA HIS A 167 8.95 3.21 -1.78
C HIS A 167 8.16 2.01 -2.29
N ALA A 168 7.31 1.41 -1.45
CA ALA A 168 6.45 0.28 -1.86
C ALA A 168 5.52 0.68 -3.02
N VAL A 169 4.93 1.87 -2.97
CA VAL A 169 4.08 2.39 -4.05
C VAL A 169 4.88 2.61 -5.34
N ILE A 170 6.09 3.19 -5.26
CA ILE A 170 6.96 3.38 -6.42
C ILE A 170 7.31 2.03 -7.05
N ALA A 171 7.74 1.06 -6.24
CA ALA A 171 8.07 -0.29 -6.70
C ALA A 171 6.88 -0.97 -7.38
N PHE A 172 5.68 -0.88 -6.78
CA PHE A 172 4.45 -1.39 -7.39
C PHE A 172 4.13 -0.70 -8.74
N LEU A 173 4.12 0.63 -8.79
CA LEU A 173 3.79 1.38 -10.01
C LEU A 173 4.82 1.17 -11.14
N ALA A 174 6.07 0.85 -10.81
CA ALA A 174 7.11 0.52 -11.78
C ALA A 174 7.10 -0.96 -12.21
N SER A 175 6.32 -1.81 -11.53
CA SER A 175 6.25 -3.25 -11.78
C SER A 175 5.23 -3.65 -12.88
N PRO A 176 5.33 -4.87 -13.44
CA PRO A 176 4.32 -5.42 -14.35
C PRO A 176 2.93 -5.57 -13.71
N ASP A 177 2.82 -5.67 -12.39
CA ASP A 177 1.54 -5.79 -11.70
C ASP A 177 0.67 -4.53 -11.84
N ARG A 178 1.28 -3.37 -12.14
CA ARG A 178 0.55 -2.15 -12.51
C ARG A 178 -0.44 -2.41 -13.64
N ASP A 179 -0.07 -3.19 -14.66
CA ASP A 179 -0.91 -3.43 -15.83
C ASP A 179 -2.14 -4.31 -15.52
N ARG A 180 -2.13 -4.96 -14.34
CA ARG A 180 -3.25 -5.74 -13.80
C ARG A 180 -4.18 -4.91 -12.91
N LEU A 181 -3.80 -3.69 -12.54
CA LEU A 181 -4.58 -2.80 -11.67
C LEU A 181 -5.90 -2.39 -12.35
N ARG A 182 -7.02 -2.54 -11.63
CA ARG A 182 -8.36 -2.16 -12.09
C ARG A 182 -9.12 -1.47 -10.97
N ALA A 183 -10.03 -0.57 -11.32
CA ALA A 183 -11.07 -0.09 -10.41
C ALA A 183 -12.27 -1.04 -10.44
N CYS A 184 -12.91 -1.26 -9.29
CA CYS A 184 -14.13 -2.07 -9.22
C CYS A 184 -15.37 -1.18 -9.42
N HIS A 185 -16.10 -1.40 -10.51
CA HIS A 185 -17.30 -0.62 -10.86
C HIS A 185 -18.61 -1.23 -10.33
N ALA A 186 -18.53 -2.18 -9.39
CA ALA A 186 -19.73 -2.76 -8.83
C ALA A 186 -20.48 -1.69 -8.02
N PRO A 187 -21.83 -1.71 -7.99
CA PRO A 187 -22.60 -0.77 -7.19
C PRO A 187 -22.07 -0.75 -5.76
N ARG A 188 -21.85 0.46 -5.24
CA ARG A 188 -21.34 0.70 -3.89
C ARG A 188 -19.95 0.09 -3.64
N CYS A 189 -19.06 0.16 -4.63
CA CYS A 189 -17.66 -0.23 -4.50
C CYS A 189 -16.73 0.91 -4.94
N VAL A 190 -15.66 1.10 -4.18
CA VAL A 190 -14.66 2.17 -4.43
C VAL A 190 -13.22 1.64 -4.40
N ARG A 191 -13.07 0.32 -4.52
CA ARG A 191 -11.78 -0.38 -4.40
C ARG A 191 -11.05 -0.43 -5.73
N TYR A 192 -9.74 -0.28 -5.67
CA TYR A 192 -8.83 -0.82 -6.68
C TYR A 192 -8.52 -2.28 -6.37
N PHE A 193 -8.16 -3.06 -7.39
CA PHE A 193 -7.78 -4.46 -7.24
C PHE A 193 -6.85 -4.90 -8.38
N LEU A 194 -6.07 -5.97 -8.16
CA LEU A 194 -5.34 -6.62 -9.24
C LEU A 194 -6.19 -7.70 -9.87
N LYS A 195 -6.30 -7.64 -11.20
CA LYS A 195 -6.96 -8.65 -12.00
C LYS A 195 -6.14 -9.95 -11.97
N ASP A 196 -6.76 -11.01 -11.45
CA ASP A 196 -6.15 -12.33 -11.33
C ASP A 196 -6.48 -13.26 -12.50
N HIS A 197 -7.55 -13.02 -13.24
CA HIS A 197 -7.78 -13.75 -14.48
C HIS A 197 -8.48 -12.88 -15.53
N PRO A 198 -8.36 -13.20 -16.84
CA PRO A 198 -8.89 -12.35 -17.91
C PRO A 198 -10.39 -12.04 -17.81
N ARG A 199 -11.18 -12.92 -17.19
CA ARG A 199 -12.63 -12.72 -16.97
C ARG A 199 -13.01 -12.01 -15.67
N GLN A 200 -12.05 -11.62 -14.82
CA GLN A 200 -12.35 -10.96 -13.57
C GLN A 200 -12.69 -9.48 -13.82
N GLU A 201 -13.96 -9.13 -13.65
CA GLU A 201 -14.48 -7.77 -13.79
C GLU A 201 -14.64 -7.05 -12.45
N TRP A 202 -14.68 -7.81 -11.34
CA TRP A 202 -14.98 -7.31 -10.01
C TRP A 202 -13.92 -7.70 -8.99
N CYS A 203 -13.70 -6.86 -7.98
CA CYS A 203 -12.67 -7.12 -6.96
C CYS A 203 -12.95 -8.37 -6.11
N LYS A 204 -14.23 -8.73 -5.91
CA LYS A 204 -14.66 -9.93 -5.16
C LYS A 204 -15.97 -10.50 -5.73
N PRO A 205 -16.29 -11.79 -5.54
CA PRO A 205 -17.55 -12.39 -6.02
C PRO A 205 -18.82 -11.66 -5.55
N SER A 206 -18.85 -11.17 -4.30
CA SER A 206 -19.97 -10.39 -3.77
C SER A 206 -20.24 -9.10 -4.53
N CYS A 207 -19.21 -8.50 -5.14
CA CYS A 207 -19.36 -7.32 -6.01
C CYS A 207 -20.06 -7.68 -7.33
N GLY A 208 -19.74 -8.85 -7.91
CA GLY A 208 -20.44 -9.38 -9.08
C GLY A 208 -21.92 -9.69 -8.80
N ASN A 209 -22.23 -10.25 -7.62
CA ASN A 209 -23.61 -10.47 -7.19
C ASN A 209 -24.38 -9.15 -7.06
N ARG A 210 -23.80 -8.13 -6.42
CA ARG A 210 -24.43 -6.80 -6.33
C ARG A 210 -24.68 -6.18 -7.71
N ALA A 211 -23.73 -6.29 -8.64
CA ALA A 211 -23.91 -5.80 -10.00
C ALA A 211 -25.05 -6.52 -10.74
N ARG A 212 -25.17 -7.84 -10.57
CA ARG A 212 -26.27 -8.62 -11.15
C ARG A 212 -27.64 -8.21 -10.59
N VAL A 213 -27.74 -8.07 -9.28
CA VAL A 213 -28.98 -7.64 -8.58
C VAL A 213 -29.39 -6.24 -9.02
N ALA A 214 -28.45 -5.29 -9.10
CA ALA A 214 -28.75 -3.93 -9.56
C ALA A 214 -29.31 -3.90 -10.99
N ARG A 215 -28.72 -4.67 -11.92
CA ARG A 215 -29.24 -4.77 -13.29
C ARG A 215 -30.65 -5.37 -13.35
N HIS A 216 -30.95 -6.37 -12.52
CA HIS A 216 -32.30 -6.93 -12.41
C HIS A 216 -33.30 -5.85 -11.97
N HIS A 217 -33.00 -5.13 -10.89
CA HIS A 217 -33.88 -4.03 -10.42
C HIS A 217 -34.06 -2.95 -11.48
N GLN A 218 -33.01 -2.52 -12.18
CA GLN A 218 -33.12 -1.53 -13.26
C GLN A 218 -34.07 -1.98 -14.38
N ARG A 219 -34.00 -3.25 -14.78
CA ARG A 219 -34.92 -3.82 -15.79
C ARG A 219 -36.37 -3.83 -15.33
N HIS A 220 -36.62 -4.09 -14.05
CA HIS A 220 -37.96 -4.09 -13.48
C HIS A 220 -38.49 -2.69 -13.10
N LYS A 221 -37.64 -1.66 -13.12
CA LYS A 221 -38.01 -0.27 -12.79
C LYS A 221 -38.18 0.62 -14.02
N ALA A 222 -37.72 0.19 -15.19
CA ALA A 222 -38.01 0.87 -16.46
C ALA A 222 -39.48 0.63 -16.82
N PRO A 223 -40.34 1.66 -16.90
CA PRO A 223 -41.69 1.49 -17.43
C PRO A 223 -41.61 1.08 -18.91
N ALA A 224 -42.55 0.24 -19.34
CA ALA A 224 -42.71 -0.16 -20.74
C ALA A 224 -42.97 1.03 -21.65
#